data_AF-A0AAN8FDZ9-F1
#
_entry.id   AF-A0AAN8FDZ9-F1
#
_cell.length_a   1.000
_cell.length_b   1.000
_cell.length_c   1.000
_cell.angle_alpha   90.00
_cell.angle_beta   90.00
_cell.angle_gamma   90.00
#
_symmetry.space_group_name_H-M   'P 1'
#
loop_
_entity.id
_entity.type
_entity.pdbx_description
1 polymer ?
#
loop_
_entity_poly.entity_id
_entity_poly.type
_entity_poly.pdbx_seq_one_letter_code
_entity_poly.pdbx_strand_id
1 'polypeptide(L)'
;MMNIEGDMRLVDGRGFDKVKLDKAGFEKVRSIHYNWYLHSIKAIMGQLGKDMLPKLNASSRRKFLRCLNDIVDKRDLVSAARCLIEAKDKLESEKLYRTRPVARQGIIH
;
A
#
# COMPACT_ATOMS: atom_id res chain seq x y z
N MET A 1 21.79 -3.09 -0.95
CA MET A 1 21.49 -4.52 -0.73
C MET A 1 22.17 -4.89 0.58
N MET A 2 21.41 -5.05 1.68
CA MET A 2 22.00 -5.46 2.96
C MET A 2 21.95 -6.98 3.01
N ASN A 3 23.13 -7.62 3.03
CA ASN A 3 23.29 -9.05 3.25
C ASN A 3 22.92 -9.36 4.71
N ILE A 4 21.93 -10.21 4.92
CA ILE A 4 21.63 -10.81 6.22
C ILE A 4 22.06 -12.27 6.14
N GLU A 5 23.35 -12.51 6.38
CA GLU A 5 23.83 -13.84 6.77
C GLU A 5 23.74 -13.89 8.30
N GLY A 6 22.66 -14.49 8.80
CA GLY A 6 22.48 -14.75 10.23
C GLY A 6 22.83 -16.20 10.55
N ASP A 7 23.99 -16.42 11.18
CA ASP A 7 24.36 -17.68 11.82
C ASP A 7 23.39 -17.96 12.98
N MET A 8 22.35 -18.76 12.73
CA MET A 8 21.35 -19.15 13.73
C MET A 8 21.92 -20.24 14.63
N ARG A 9 22.78 -19.86 15.57
CA ARG A 9 23.17 -20.71 16.69
C ARG A 9 22.04 -20.75 17.71
N LEU A 10 21.50 -21.94 17.97
CA LEU A 10 20.50 -22.21 18.99
C LEU A 10 21.07 -21.80 20.36
N VAL A 11 20.51 -20.74 20.95
CA VAL A 11 20.96 -20.17 22.22
C VAL A 11 20.52 -21.09 23.38
N ASP A 12 21.48 -21.76 24.05
CA ASP A 12 21.29 -22.44 25.35
C ASP A 12 20.67 -21.46 26.36
N GLY A 13 19.80 -21.93 27.26
CA GLY A 13 19.02 -21.13 28.21
C GLY A 13 19.85 -20.20 29.11
N ARG A 14 21.17 -20.39 29.20
CA ARG A 14 22.13 -19.52 29.90
C ARG A 14 22.63 -18.32 29.08
N GLY A 15 22.36 -18.27 27.78
CA GLY A 15 22.74 -17.17 26.87
C GLY A 15 21.64 -16.13 26.64
N PHE A 16 20.40 -16.41 27.09
CA PHE A 16 19.23 -15.55 26.82
C PHE A 16 19.36 -14.15 27.44
N ASP A 17 19.99 -14.04 28.61
CA ASP A 17 20.18 -12.75 29.28
C ASP A 17 21.15 -11.83 28.52
N LYS A 18 22.04 -12.39 27.68
CA LYS A 18 22.93 -11.62 26.79
C LYS A 18 22.25 -11.20 25.49
N VAL A 19 21.10 -11.79 25.17
CA VAL A 19 20.31 -11.52 23.94
C VAL A 19 19.14 -10.57 24.22
N LYS A 20 18.72 -10.45 25.49
CA LYS A 20 17.69 -9.49 25.89
C LYS A 20 18.14 -8.06 25.63
N LEU A 21 17.29 -7.32 24.93
CA LEU A 21 17.45 -5.89 24.74
C LEU A 21 17.09 -5.17 26.04
N ASP A 22 17.89 -4.17 26.39
CA ASP A 22 17.47 -3.16 27.35
C ASP A 22 16.41 -2.24 26.72
N LYS A 23 15.85 -1.32 27.51
CA LYS A 23 14.79 -0.41 27.05
C LYS A 23 15.23 0.41 25.84
N ALA A 24 16.47 0.89 25.84
CA ALA A 24 17.02 1.68 24.73
C ALA A 24 17.17 0.85 23.45
N GLY A 25 17.67 -0.38 23.57
CA GLY A 25 17.78 -1.34 22.49
C GLY A 25 16.42 -1.71 21.90
N PHE A 26 15.42 -1.93 22.76
CA PHE A 26 14.05 -2.22 22.33
C PHE A 26 13.46 -1.06 21.52
N GLU A 27 13.54 0.18 22.01
CA GLU A 27 13.01 1.34 21.29
C GLU A 27 13.73 1.58 19.95
N LYS A 28 15.03 1.29 19.88
CA LYS A 28 15.79 1.36 18.63
C LYS A 28 15.30 0.32 17.62
N VAL A 29 15.15 -0.94 18.03
CA VAL A 29 14.64 -2.01 17.17
C VAL A 29 13.20 -1.72 16.74
N ARG A 30 12.35 -1.23 17.65
CA ARG A 30 10.98 -0.81 17.36
C ARG A 30 10.93 0.27 16.28
N SER A 31 11.77 1.30 16.39
CA SER A 31 11.87 2.37 15.38
C SER A 31 12.34 1.85 14.02
N ILE A 32 13.35 0.98 13.99
CA ILE A 32 13.83 0.34 12.75
C ILE A 32 12.71 -0.47 12.10
N HIS A 33 12.03 -1.32 12.88
CA HIS A 33 10.93 -2.14 12.39
C HIS A 33 9.78 -1.29 11.86
N TYR A 34 9.41 -0.21 12.55
CA TYR A 34 8.37 0.70 12.08
C TYR A 34 8.74 1.39 10.77
N ASN A 35 10.00 1.84 10.62
CA ASN A 35 10.46 2.42 9.37
C ASN A 35 10.43 1.40 8.22
N TRP A 36 10.90 0.16 8.46
CA TRP A 36 10.83 -0.92 7.47
C TRP A 36 9.39 -1.23 7.06
N TYR A 37 8.47 -1.30 8.03
CA TYR A 37 7.04 -1.44 7.77
C TYR A 37 6.53 -0.31 6.86
N LEU A 38 6.80 0.95 7.20
CA LEU A 38 6.37 2.09 6.40
C LEU A 38 6.94 2.04 4.97
N HIS A 39 8.21 1.68 4.81
CA HIS A 39 8.85 1.58 3.49
C HIS A 39 8.24 0.47 2.64
N SER A 40 8.04 -0.72 3.20
CA SER A 40 7.44 -1.85 2.50
C SER A 40 6.01 -1.54 2.05
N ILE A 41 5.19 -0.96 2.93
CA ILE A 41 3.81 -0.61 2.58
C ILE A 41 3.78 0.47 1.50
N LYS A 42 4.63 1.52 1.59
CA LYS A 42 4.74 2.54 0.53
C LYS A 42 5.12 1.95 -0.81
N ALA A 43 6.04 0.99 -0.84
CA ALA A 43 6.44 0.34 -2.08
C ALA A 43 5.26 -0.41 -2.73
N ILE A 44 4.51 -1.18 -1.94
CA ILE A 44 3.32 -1.90 -2.40
C ILE A 44 2.25 -0.92 -2.92
N MET A 45 1.94 0.11 -2.14
CA MET A 45 0.99 1.17 -2.53
C MET A 45 1.41 1.88 -3.82
N GLY A 46 2.70 2.19 -3.95
CA GLY A 46 3.27 2.80 -5.13
C GLY A 46 3.13 1.92 -6.37
N GLN A 47 3.39 0.60 -6.25
CA GLN A 47 3.21 -0.33 -7.35
C GLN A 47 1.75 -0.50 -7.75
N LEU A 48 0.84 -0.60 -6.78
CA LEU A 48 -0.60 -0.62 -7.03
C LEU A 48 -1.06 0.64 -7.78
N GLY A 49 -0.60 1.81 -7.32
CA GLY A 49 -0.89 3.09 -7.96
C GLY A 49 -0.38 3.14 -9.41
N LYS A 50 0.85 2.69 -9.67
CA LYS A 50 1.43 2.63 -11.02
C LYS A 50 0.68 1.69 -11.97
N ASP A 51 0.24 0.53 -11.48
CA ASP A 51 -0.55 -0.41 -12.27
C ASP A 51 -1.96 0.13 -12.60
N MET A 52 -2.58 0.81 -11.64
CA MET A 52 -3.94 1.33 -11.77
C MET A 52 -4.02 2.62 -12.60
N LEU A 53 -3.06 3.53 -12.45
CA LEU A 53 -3.06 4.86 -13.09
C LEU A 53 -3.34 4.84 -14.61
N PRO A 54 -2.69 3.96 -15.43
CA PRO A 54 -2.96 3.90 -16.87
C PRO A 54 -4.37 3.37 -17.21
N LYS A 55 -4.98 2.59 -16.32
CA LYS A 55 -6.29 1.95 -16.53
C LYS A 55 -7.46 2.90 -16.24
N LEU A 56 -7.23 3.95 -15.44
CA LEU A 56 -8.23 4.98 -15.14
C LEU A 56 -8.49 5.89 -16.35
N ASN A 57 -9.75 6.27 -16.55
CA ASN A 57 -10.11 7.33 -17.49
C ASN A 57 -9.58 8.71 -17.03
N ALA A 58 -9.61 9.71 -17.92
CA ALA A 58 -9.03 11.03 -17.67
C ALA A 58 -9.64 11.78 -16.46
N SER A 59 -10.92 11.58 -16.16
CA SER A 59 -11.57 12.20 -15.00
C SER A 59 -11.14 11.53 -13.70
N SER A 60 -11.23 10.20 -13.63
CA SER A 60 -10.86 9.38 -12.48
C SER A 60 -9.37 9.50 -12.17
N ARG A 61 -8.52 9.55 -13.21
CA ARG A 61 -7.07 9.79 -13.07
C ARG A 61 -6.76 11.14 -12.42
N ARG A 62 -7.39 12.23 -12.87
CA ARG A 62 -7.18 13.56 -12.28
C ARG A 62 -7.61 13.63 -10.82
N LYS A 63 -8.74 12.98 -10.48
CA LYS A 63 -9.22 12.91 -9.08
C LYS A 63 -8.25 12.12 -8.21
N PHE A 64 -7.77 10.97 -8.69
CA PHE A 64 -6.80 10.15 -7.98
C PHE A 64 -5.49 10.90 -7.70
N LEU A 65 -4.92 11.57 -8.71
CA LEU A 65 -3.68 12.33 -8.54
C LEU A 65 -3.84 13.53 -7.59
N ARG A 66 -4.99 14.23 -7.64
CA ARG A 66 -5.29 15.30 -6.67
C ARG A 66 -5.38 14.76 -5.25
N CYS A 67 -6.13 13.67 -5.04
CA CYS A 67 -6.24 13.03 -3.73
C CYS A 67 -4.86 12.71 -3.12
N LEU A 68 -3.94 12.18 -3.93
CA LEU A 68 -2.56 11.91 -3.48
C LEU A 68 -1.75 13.19 -3.19
N ASN A 69 -1.93 14.25 -3.99
CA ASN A 69 -1.21 15.51 -3.82
C ASN A 69 -1.66 16.30 -2.59
N ASP A 70 -2.91 16.12 -2.13
CA ASP A 70 -3.46 16.81 -0.97
C ASP A 70 -2.94 16.23 0.37
N ILE A 71 -2.23 15.09 0.33
CA ILE A 71 -1.64 14.46 1.52
C ILE A 71 -0.38 15.22 1.94
N VAL A 72 -0.48 15.97 3.04
CA VAL A 72 0.63 16.78 3.59
C VAL A 72 1.71 15.91 4.23
N ASP A 73 1.34 14.98 5.14
CA ASP A 73 2.30 14.04 5.73
C ASP A 73 2.49 12.82 4.82
N LYS A 74 3.64 12.73 4.17
CA LYS A 74 4.01 11.59 3.32
C LYS A 74 4.09 10.25 4.07
N ARG A 75 3.99 10.24 5.41
CA ARG A 75 3.89 9.02 6.23
C ARG A 75 2.45 8.62 6.51
N ASP A 76 1.47 9.42 6.11
CA ASP A 76 0.05 9.09 6.21
C ASP A 76 -0.32 8.02 5.16
N LEU A 77 -0.08 6.77 5.55
CA LEU A 77 -0.43 5.61 4.75
C LEU A 77 -1.94 5.43 4.64
N VAL A 78 -2.73 5.89 5.62
CA VAL A 78 -4.17 5.68 5.67
C VAL A 78 -4.84 6.53 4.58
N SER A 79 -4.49 7.81 4.50
CA SER A 79 -4.99 8.70 3.45
C SER A 79 -4.54 8.23 2.06
N ALA A 80 -3.28 7.80 1.91
CA ALA A 80 -2.78 7.25 0.65
C ALA A 80 -3.55 5.97 0.23
N ALA A 81 -3.81 5.06 1.19
CA ALA A 81 -4.60 3.85 0.97
C ALA A 81 -6.02 4.20 0.51
N ARG A 82 -6.66 5.18 1.17
CA ARG A 82 -8.01 5.63 0.83
C ARG A 82 -8.07 6.13 -0.61
N CYS A 83 -7.14 6.98 -1.04
CA CYS A 83 -7.07 7.45 -2.43
C CYS A 83 -6.94 6.28 -3.43
N LEU A 84 -6.15 5.26 -3.10
CA LEU A 84 -5.97 4.07 -3.94
C LEU A 84 -7.25 3.23 -4.02
N ILE A 85 -7.93 2.99 -2.89
CA ILE A 85 -9.17 2.22 -2.84
C ILE A 85 -10.27 2.93 -3.62
N GLU A 86 -10.47 4.22 -3.40
CA GLU A 86 -11.49 4.99 -4.11
C GLU A 86 -11.26 4.97 -5.63
N ALA A 87 -10.01 5.10 -6.08
CA ALA A 87 -9.67 5.00 -7.49
C ALA A 87 -9.89 3.58 -8.06
N LYS A 88 -9.58 2.54 -7.27
CA LYS A 88 -9.82 1.15 -7.65
C LYS A 88 -11.32 0.87 -7.80
N ASP A 89 -12.13 1.32 -6.85
CA ASP A 89 -13.59 1.16 -6.90
C ASP A 89 -14.18 1.84 -8.13
N LYS A 90 -13.67 3.03 -8.49
CA LYS A 90 -14.05 3.70 -9.74
C LYS A 90 -13.67 2.87 -10.96
N LEU A 91 -12.44 2.37 -11.01
CA LEU A 91 -12.00 1.51 -12.11
C LEU A 91 -12.92 0.28 -12.29
N GLU A 92 -13.25 -0.41 -11.20
CA GLU A 92 -14.13 -1.58 -11.25
C GLU A 92 -15.57 -1.22 -11.64
N SER A 93 -16.10 -0.11 -11.12
CA SER A 93 -17.45 0.37 -11.49
C SER A 93 -17.55 0.72 -12.98
N GLU A 94 -16.49 1.28 -13.56
CA GLU A 94 -16.42 1.64 -14.98
C GLU A 94 -16.32 0.40 -15.87
N LYS A 95 -15.56 -0.62 -15.44
CA LYS A 95 -15.52 -1.92 -16.13
C LYS A 95 -16.91 -2.55 -16.16
N LEU A 96 -17.59 -2.59 -15.01
CA LEU A 96 -18.96 -3.13 -14.89
C LEU A 96 -19.93 -2.42 -15.84
N TYR A 97 -19.89 -1.08 -15.92
CA TYR A 97 -20.73 -0.32 -16.84
C TYR A 97 -20.45 -0.65 -18.31
N ARG A 98 -19.18 -0.79 -18.70
CA ARG A 98 -18.79 -1.16 -20.08
C ARG A 98 -19.22 -2.57 -20.47
N THR A 99 -19.27 -3.49 -19.52
CA THR A 99 -19.66 -4.89 -19.76
C THR A 99 -21.16 -5.13 -19.68
N ARG A 100 -21.97 -4.15 -19.24
CA ARG A 100 -23.42 -4.31 -19.23
C ARG A 100 -23.95 -4.31 -20.67
N PRO A 101 -24.66 -5.37 -21.11
CA PRO A 101 -25.34 -5.32 -22.40
C PRO A 101 -26.37 -4.19 -22.35
N VAL A 102 -26.34 -3.31 -23.37
CA VAL A 102 -27.40 -2.33 -23.58
C VAL A 102 -28.68 -3.11 -23.81
N ALA A 103 -29.60 -3.07 -22.86
CA ALA A 103 -30.96 -3.53 -23.10
C ALA A 103 -31.50 -2.70 -24.26
N ARG A 104 -31.65 -3.31 -25.44
CA ARG A 104 -32.28 -2.66 -26.59
C ARG A 104 -33.70 -2.30 -26.15
N GLN A 105 -33.96 -1.01 -25.91
CA GLN A 105 -35.32 -0.51 -25.92
C GLN A 105 -35.88 -0.87 -27.31
N GLY A 106 -36.88 -1.74 -27.33
CA GLY A 106 -37.58 -2.13 -28.54
C GLY A 106 -38.14 -0.89 -29.22
N ILE A 107 -37.70 -0.66 -30.47
CA ILE A 107 -38.41 0.20 -31.42
C ILE A 107 -39.64 -0.62 -31.82
N ILE A 108 -40.80 -0.27 -31.27
CA ILE A 108 -42.09 -0.76 -31.77
C ILE A 108 -42.45 0.19 -32.91
N HIS A 109 -42.42 -0.35 -34.13
CA HIS A 109 -42.94 0.30 -35.35
C HIS A 109 -44.47 0.33 -35.34
#